data_AF-A0AA39QCC0-F1
#
_entry.id   AF-A0AA39QCC0-F1
#
_cell.length_a   1.000
_cell.length_b   1.000
_cell.length_c   1.000
_cell.angle_alpha   90.00
_cell.angle_beta   90.00
_cell.angle_gamma   90.00
#
_symmetry.space_group_name_H-M   'P 1'
#
loop_
_entity.id
_entity.type
_entity.pdbx_description
1 polymer ?
#
loop_
_entity_poly.entity_id
_entity_poly.type
_entity_poly.pdbx_seq_one_letter_code
_entity_poly.pdbx_strand_id
1 'polypeptide(L)'
;MRRLDMEGIPLCLQALTAGYEVGVFQGWDQVAPLVLGVSGTVYQRQPSRAYARTHFATTRSRGNIWVITPPEDEDEDEEDDSHYYED
;
A
#
# COMPACT_ATOMS: atom_id res chain seq x y z
N MET A 1 26.78 0.52 10.80
CA MET A 1 26.77 0.01 9.41
C MET A 1 25.34 -0.38 9.02
N ARG A 2 24.70 0.38 8.13
CA ARG A 2 23.40 0.00 7.54
C ARG A 2 23.72 -0.71 6.22
N ARG A 3 23.36 -1.99 6.07
CA ARG A 3 23.53 -2.72 4.81
C ARG A 3 22.47 -2.21 3.82
N LEU A 4 22.93 -1.48 2.81
CA LEU A 4 22.17 -1.16 1.61
C LEU A 4 22.39 -2.30 0.60
N ASP A 5 21.39 -2.63 -0.21
CA ASP A 5 21.55 -3.55 -1.34
C ASP A 5 22.27 -2.87 -2.53
N MET A 6 22.45 -3.62 -3.63
CA MET A 6 23.16 -3.16 -4.84
C MET A 6 22.47 -1.99 -5.57
N GLU A 7 21.22 -1.68 -5.24
CA GLU A 7 20.48 -0.53 -5.78
C GLU A 7 20.49 0.68 -4.84
N GLY A 8 21.23 0.59 -3.71
CA GLY A 8 21.27 1.63 -2.69
C GLY A 8 19.99 1.71 -1.87
N ILE A 9 19.08 0.73 -2.03
CA ILE A 9 17.83 0.66 -1.29
C ILE A 9 18.16 -0.02 0.05
N PRO A 10 17.75 0.56 1.19
CA PRO A 10 17.95 -0.11 2.45
C PRO A 10 17.05 -1.34 2.52
N LEU A 11 17.66 -2.52 2.73
CA LEU A 11 17.00 -3.77 3.15
C LEU A 11 16.45 -3.61 4.57
N CYS A 12 15.44 -2.75 4.72
CA CYS A 12 14.71 -2.54 5.95
C CYS A 12 13.32 -3.15 5.83
N LEU A 13 12.88 -3.76 6.92
CA LEU A 13 11.54 -4.33 6.99
C LEU A 13 10.57 -3.22 7.39
N GLN A 14 9.40 -3.22 6.76
CA GLN A 14 8.42 -2.17 6.91
C GLN A 14 7.11 -2.79 7.38
N ALA A 15 6.63 -2.34 8.53
CA ALA A 15 5.29 -2.67 8.99
C ALA A 15 4.33 -1.61 8.42
N LEU A 16 3.42 -2.04 7.55
CA LEU A 16 2.32 -1.22 7.05
C LEU A 16 1.08 -1.49 7.89
N THR A 17 0.56 -0.45 8.51
CA THR A 17 -0.65 -0.53 9.34
C THR A 17 -1.83 0.20 8.73
N ALA A 18 -1.59 1.06 7.73
CA ALA A 18 -2.63 1.66 6.91
C ALA A 18 -2.17 1.82 5.45
N GLY A 19 -3.00 1.40 4.49
CA GLY A 19 -2.72 1.45 3.05
C GLY A 19 -3.64 0.50 2.26
N TYR A 20 -3.36 0.31 0.97
CA TYR A 20 -4.11 -0.67 0.13
C TYR A 20 -3.91 -2.10 0.61
N GLU A 21 -2.72 -2.43 1.10
CA GLU A 21 -2.41 -3.72 1.70
C GLU A 21 -1.63 -3.49 3.00
N VAL A 22 -1.95 -4.26 4.04
CA VAL A 22 -1.36 -4.13 5.38
C VAL A 22 -0.59 -5.38 5.74
N GLY A 23 0.61 -5.21 6.29
CA GLY A 23 1.49 -6.35 6.53
C GLY A 23 2.92 -5.96 6.88
N VAL A 24 3.82 -6.96 6.81
CA VAL A 24 5.25 -6.77 6.97
C VAL A 24 5.93 -7.07 5.65
N PHE A 25 6.49 -6.03 5.04
CA PHE A 25 7.12 -6.08 3.73
C PHE A 25 8.64 -5.96 3.86
N GLN A 26 9.36 -6.50 2.88
CA GLN A 26 10.81 -6.48 2.85
C GLN A 26 11.26 -5.57 1.71
N GLY A 27 11.72 -4.37 2.05
CA GLY A 27 12.15 -3.38 1.05
C GLY A 27 11.10 -2.30 0.78
N TRP A 28 11.54 -1.25 0.10
CA TRP A 28 10.69 -0.12 -0.31
C TRP A 28 9.96 -0.39 -1.61
N ASP A 29 10.51 -1.21 -2.49
CA ASP A 29 9.90 -1.66 -3.74
C ASP A 29 8.50 -2.27 -3.53
N GLN A 30 8.30 -3.04 -2.46
CA GLN A 30 7.00 -3.63 -2.10
C GLN A 30 6.04 -2.62 -1.46
N VAL A 31 6.57 -1.63 -0.75
CA VAL A 31 5.77 -0.69 0.05
C VAL A 31 5.38 0.54 -0.74
N ALA A 32 6.26 1.04 -1.59
CA ALA A 32 6.06 2.20 -2.43
C ALA A 32 4.70 2.19 -3.14
N PRO A 33 4.30 1.14 -3.88
CA PRO A 33 3.00 1.11 -4.56
C PRO A 33 1.81 1.08 -3.60
N LEU A 34 1.99 0.65 -2.34
CA LEU A 34 0.92 0.52 -1.35
C LEU A 34 0.67 1.81 -0.55
N VAL A 35 1.65 2.72 -0.54
CA VAL A 35 1.59 3.99 0.21
C VAL A 35 1.62 5.23 -0.67
N LEU A 36 2.26 5.17 -1.83
CA LEU A 36 2.35 6.30 -2.74
C LEU A 36 0.98 6.52 -3.41
N GLY A 37 0.46 7.74 -3.32
CA GLY A 37 -0.86 8.10 -3.84
C GLY A 37 -2.02 7.84 -2.89
N VAL A 38 -1.78 7.25 -1.72
CA VAL A 38 -2.82 6.93 -0.73
C VAL A 38 -2.70 7.86 0.49
N SER A 39 -3.70 8.70 0.70
CA SER A 39 -3.72 9.59 1.86
C SER A 39 -3.95 8.80 3.15
N GLY A 40 -3.19 9.12 4.21
CA GLY A 40 -3.38 8.52 5.54
C GLY A 40 -2.66 7.19 5.75
N THR A 41 -1.77 6.78 4.85
CA THR A 41 -0.95 5.58 5.05
C THR A 41 -0.02 5.72 6.24
N VAL A 42 0.15 4.65 7.00
CA VAL A 42 1.05 4.59 8.14
C VAL A 42 1.97 3.40 7.95
N TYR A 43 3.27 3.71 7.79
CA TYR A 43 4.32 2.71 7.68
C TYR A 43 5.48 3.05 8.61
N GLN A 44 6.09 2.02 9.18
CA GLN A 44 7.27 2.18 10.05
C GLN A 44 8.39 1.23 9.65
N ARG A 45 9.58 1.78 9.43
CA ARG A 45 10.81 1.01 9.22
C ARG A 45 11.29 0.39 10.51
N GLN A 46 11.63 -0.88 10.45
CA GLN A 46 12.06 -1.70 11.56
C GLN A 46 13.42 -2.36 11.27
N PRO A 47 14.24 -2.58 12.31
CA PRO A 47 15.58 -3.16 12.14
C PRO A 47 15.58 -4.68 11.93
N SER A 48 14.47 -5.37 12.21
CA SER A 48 14.37 -6.83 12.15
C SER A 48 12.94 -7.30 11.88
N ARG A 49 12.83 -8.51 11.31
CA ARG A 49 11.54 -9.11 10.91
C ARG A 49 10.72 -9.49 12.13
N ALA A 50 11.39 -9.95 13.17
CA ALA A 50 10.76 -10.22 14.46
C ALA A 50 10.10 -8.96 15.00
N TYR A 51 10.81 -7.84 14.97
CA TYR A 51 10.30 -6.56 15.48
C TYR A 51 9.14 -6.02 14.65
N ALA A 52 9.25 -6.09 13.31
CA ALA A 52 8.17 -5.71 12.41
C ALA A 52 6.90 -6.54 12.61
N ARG A 53 7.03 -7.87 12.77
CA ARG A 53 5.89 -8.76 13.06
C ARG A 53 5.27 -8.45 14.41
N THR A 54 6.07 -8.24 15.46
CA THR A 54 5.56 -7.88 16.78
C THR A 54 4.85 -6.54 16.76
N HIS A 55 5.42 -5.54 16.09
CA HIS A 55 4.80 -4.23 15.95
C HIS A 55 3.47 -4.34 15.20
N PHE A 56 3.45 -4.99 14.04
CA PHE A 56 2.23 -5.23 13.26
C PHE A 56 1.17 -6.00 14.06
N ALA A 57 1.56 -7.07 14.76
CA ALA A 57 0.65 -7.85 15.60
C ALA A 57 0.08 -7.03 16.76
N THR A 58 0.88 -6.15 17.37
CA THR A 58 0.45 -5.23 18.43
C THR A 58 -0.52 -4.18 17.90
N THR A 59 -0.25 -3.60 16.74
CA THR A 59 -1.15 -2.63 16.11
C THR A 59 -2.46 -3.28 15.67
N ARG A 60 -2.39 -4.53 15.18
CA ARG A 60 -3.55 -5.36 14.86
C ARG A 60 -4.39 -5.70 16.08
N SER A 61 -3.78 -6.10 17.20
CA SER A 61 -4.52 -6.43 18.42
C SER A 61 -5.17 -5.20 19.07
N ARG A 62 -4.63 -4.01 18.83
CA ARG A 62 -5.23 -2.74 19.23
C ARG A 62 -6.38 -2.27 18.32
N GLY A 63 -6.57 -2.91 17.17
CA GLY A 63 -7.59 -2.52 16.19
C GLY A 63 -7.20 -1.31 15.33
N ASN A 64 -5.92 -0.94 15.29
CA ASN A 64 -5.42 0.22 14.55
C ASN A 64 -4.91 -0.17 13.14
N ILE A 65 -5.65 -1.03 12.43
CA ILE A 65 -5.31 -1.47 11.08
C ILE A 65 -6.38 -0.94 10.12
N TRP A 66 -5.95 -0.27 9.05
CA TRP A 66 -6.83 0.38 8.08
C TRP A 66 -6.48 -0.10 6.67
N VAL A 67 -7.33 -0.96 6.10
CA VAL A 67 -7.21 -1.38 4.70
C VAL A 67 -8.09 -0.46 3.87
N ILE A 68 -7.47 0.25 2.94
CA ILE A 68 -8.16 1.17 2.03
C ILE A 68 -8.48 0.36 0.77
N THR A 69 -9.75 0.33 0.37
CA THR A 69 -10.14 -0.25 -0.92
C THR A 69 -10.08 0.86 -1.97
N PRO A 70 -9.43 0.64 -3.13
CA PRO A 70 -9.51 1.61 -4.22
C PRO A 70 -10.98 1.79 -4.64
N PRO A 71 -11.37 2.98 -5.14
CA PRO A 71 -12.67 3.11 -5.78
C PRO A 71 -12.73 2.10 -6.92
N GLU A 72 -13.83 1.34 -7.00
CA GLU A 72 -14.09 0.50 -8.16
C GLU A 72 -14.25 1.45 -9.35
N ASP A 73 -13.45 1.28 -10.41
CA ASP A 73 -13.60 2.06 -11.63
C ASP A 73 -15.01 1.81 -12.17
N GLU A 74 -15.91 2.76 -11.99
CA GLU A 74 -17.25 2.74 -12.59
C GLU A 74 -17.02 2.78 -14.11
N ASP A 75 -17.34 1.67 -14.78
CA ASP A 75 -17.22 1.50 -16.23
C ASP A 75 -17.78 2.74 -16.93
N GLU A 76 -16.91 3.42 -17.70
CA GLU A 76 -17.29 4.57 -18.52
C GLU A 76 -18.51 4.17 -19.36
N ASP A 77 -19.64 4.82 -19.13
CA ASP A 77 -20.88 4.62 -19.86
C ASP A 77 -20.57 4.61 -21.36
N GLU A 78 -20.81 3.47 -22.02
CA GLU A 78 -20.71 3.36 -23.48
C GLU A 78 -21.58 4.47 -24.09
N GLU A 79 -20.94 5.50 -24.67
CA GLU A 79 -21.62 6.52 -25.47
C GLU A 79 -22.29 5.84 -26.68
N ASP A 80 -23.54 5.41 -26.51
CA ASP A 80 -24.45 5.11 -27.62
C ASP A 80 -24.89 6.42 -28.27
N ASP A 81 -23.99 7.05 -29.02
CA ASP A 81 -24.33 8.21 -29.86
C ASP A 81 -24.85 7.75 -31.23
N SER A 82 -25.87 6.90 -31.21
CA SER A 82 -26.64 6.55 -32.42
C SER A 82 -27.63 7.67 -32.77
N HIS A 83 -27.14 8.90 -32.99
CA HIS A 83 -27.99 9.97 -33.52
C HIS A 83 -28.18 9.80 -35.05
N TYR A 84 -29.20 9.03 -35.40
CA TYR A 84 -29.81 9.02 -36.74
C TYR A 84 -30.25 10.44 -37.12
N TYR A 85 -29.71 10.98 -38.22
CA TYR A 85 -30.38 12.08 -38.90
C TYR A 85 -31.48 11.50 -39.80
N GLU A 86 -32.75 11.77 -39.47
CA GLU A 86 -33.86 11.66 -40.41
C GLU A 86 -33.99 12.97 -41.22
N ASP A 87 -33.92 12.81 -42.55
CA ASP A 87 -34.30 13.65 -43.71
C ASP A 87 -34.20 15.19 -43.66
#